data_AF-A0A2U1K9M4-F1
#
_entry.id   AF-A0A2U1K9M4-F1
#
_cell.length_a   1.000
_cell.length_b   1.000
_cell.length_c   1.000
_cell.angle_alpha   90.00
_cell.angle_beta   90.00
_cell.angle_gamma   90.00
#
_symmetry.space_group_name_H-M   'P 1'
#
loop_
_entity.id
_entity.type
_entity.pdbx_description
1 polymer ?
#
loop_
_entity_poly.entity_id
_entity_poly.type
_entity_poly.pdbx_seq_one_letter_code
_entity_poly.pdbx_strand_id
1 'polypeptide(L)'
;MKKKRVWGTWEELILGGAVVRHGTHHWDLISDELRTRTLYPLFFTPEACRARYEDLQQRYTGCKYWYNELRDRRVAELKRELEKSEETIGFTGSFSAV
;
A
#
# COMPACT_ATOMS: atom_id res chain seq x y z
N MET A 1 -8.51 21.19 -4.77
CA MET A 1 -7.22 20.48 -4.96
C MET A 1 -7.26 19.16 -4.19
N LYS A 2 -7.26 18.01 -4.89
CA LYS A 2 -7.16 16.70 -4.21
C LYS A 2 -5.71 16.50 -3.75
N LYS A 3 -5.46 16.48 -2.44
CA LYS A 3 -4.13 16.11 -1.90
C LYS A 3 -3.79 14.70 -2.42
N LYS A 4 -2.76 14.56 -3.27
CA LYS A 4 -2.14 13.25 -3.50
C LYS A 4 -1.59 12.80 -2.15
N ARG A 5 -2.22 11.80 -1.54
CA ARG A 5 -1.70 11.22 -0.31
C ARG A 5 -0.46 10.42 -0.71
N VAL A 6 0.70 10.85 -0.21
CA VAL A 6 1.97 10.11 -0.33
C VAL A 6 1.81 8.67 0.19
N TRP A 7 0.96 8.50 1.21
CA TRP A 7 0.65 7.22 1.81
C TRP A 7 -0.67 6.65 1.28
N GLY A 8 -0.57 5.68 0.38
CA GLY A 8 -1.66 4.79 0.00
C GLY A 8 -1.56 3.43 0.68
N THR A 9 -2.49 2.54 0.34
CA THR A 9 -2.50 1.16 0.85
C THR A 9 -1.29 0.36 0.36
N TRP A 10 -0.75 0.72 -0.81
CA TRP A 10 0.48 0.14 -1.34
C TRP A 10 1.71 0.53 -0.51
N GLU A 11 1.89 1.82 -0.24
CA GLU A 11 3.02 2.30 0.56
C GLU A 11 2.96 1.78 2.00
N GLU A 12 1.76 1.71 2.58
CA GLU A 12 1.56 1.09 3.90
C GLU A 12 1.93 -0.40 3.87
N LEU A 13 1.60 -1.13 2.80
CA LEU A 13 1.93 -2.56 2.67
C LEU A 13 3.45 -2.77 2.60
N ILE A 14 4.16 -1.94 1.84
CA ILE A 14 5.62 -2.00 1.77
C ILE A 14 6.22 -1.69 3.15
N LEU A 15 5.74 -0.66 3.84
CA LEU A 15 6.14 -0.31 5.20
C LEU A 15 5.98 -1.49 6.15
N GLY A 16 4.81 -2.14 6.13
CA GLY A 16 4.57 -3.28 6.99
C GLY A 16 5.50 -4.46 6.69
N GLY A 17 5.75 -4.76 5.42
CA GLY A 17 6.69 -5.81 5.02
C GLY A 17 8.13 -5.51 5.45
N ALA A 18 8.58 -4.26 5.31
CA ALA A 18 9.91 -3.82 5.73
C ALA A 18 10.08 -3.92 7.25
N VAL A 19 9.08 -3.50 8.03
CA VAL A 19 9.09 -3.63 9.50
C VAL A 19 9.11 -5.10 9.92
N VAL A 20 8.37 -5.99 9.24
CA VAL A 20 8.40 -7.43 9.54
C VAL A 20 9.78 -8.05 9.29
N ARG A 21 10.52 -7.58 8.29
CA ARG A 21 11.89 -8.06 7.97
C ARG A 21 12.97 -7.47 8.87
N HIS A 22 12.95 -6.15 9.08
CA HIS A 22 14.06 -5.40 9.70
C HIS A 22 13.80 -5.06 11.18
N GLY A 23 12.58 -5.25 11.66
CA GLY A 23 12.14 -4.80 12.99
C GLY A 23 12.04 -3.28 13.09
N THR A 24 11.68 -2.78 14.27
CA THR A 24 11.48 -1.33 14.52
C THR A 24 12.74 -0.60 15.01
N HIS A 25 13.91 -1.22 14.84
CA HIS A 25 15.20 -0.67 15.27
C HIS A 25 15.99 -0.02 14.13
N HIS A 26 15.72 -0.40 12.87
CA HIS A 26 16.51 0.01 11.70
C HIS A 26 15.65 0.80 10.70
N TRP A 27 15.22 1.99 11.10
CA TRP A 27 14.35 2.83 10.27
C TRP A 27 15.03 3.32 8.98
N ASP A 28 16.35 3.40 8.94
CA ASP A 28 17.12 3.73 7.72
C ASP A 28 16.94 2.65 6.64
N LEU A 29 17.08 1.37 7.02
CA LEU A 29 16.88 0.25 6.09
C LEU A 29 15.43 0.17 5.61
N ILE A 30 14.47 0.43 6.49
CA ILE A 30 13.05 0.49 6.14
C ILE A 30 12.80 1.62 5.12
N SER A 31 13.34 2.81 5.40
CA SER A 31 13.21 3.97 4.54
C SER A 31 13.79 3.71 3.16
N ASP A 32 14.98 3.11 3.08
CA ASP A 32 15.60 2.77 1.80
C ASP A 32 14.82 1.71 1.04
N GLU A 33 14.28 0.70 1.72
CA GLU A 33 13.40 -0.27 1.08
C GLU A 33 12.16 0.41 0.46
N LEU A 34 11.51 1.32 1.18
CA LEU A 34 10.36 2.07 0.65
C LEU A 34 10.74 2.91 -0.57
N ARG A 35 11.90 3.58 -0.53
CA ARG A 35 12.39 4.40 -1.64
C ARG A 35 12.60 3.57 -2.90
N THR A 36 13.07 2.33 -2.78
CA THR A 36 13.29 1.45 -3.94
C THR A 36 12.00 0.90 -4.56
N ARG A 37 10.87 0.98 -3.85
CA ARG A 37 9.59 0.34 -4.24
C ARG A 37 8.45 1.32 -4.49
N THR A 38 8.74 2.61 -4.53
CA THR A 38 7.75 3.68 -4.67
C THR A 38 8.17 4.71 -5.71
N LEU A 39 7.20 5.41 -6.29
CA LEU A 39 7.44 6.40 -7.34
C LEU A 39 8.00 7.73 -6.82
N TYR A 40 7.83 8.01 -5.52
CA TYR A 40 8.19 9.28 -4.90
C TYR A 40 9.10 9.07 -3.68
N PRO A 41 10.35 8.61 -3.88
CA PRO A 41 11.25 8.18 -2.81
C PRO A 41 11.53 9.28 -1.76
N LEU A 42 11.55 10.55 -2.18
CA LEU A 42 11.91 11.68 -1.32
C LEU A 42 10.99 11.89 -0.10
N PHE A 43 9.76 11.35 -0.14
CA PHE A 43 8.83 11.50 0.98
C PHE A 43 8.97 10.41 2.05
N PHE A 44 9.78 9.39 1.80
CA PHE A 44 10.00 8.29 2.74
C PHE A 44 11.34 8.55 3.41
N THR A 45 11.31 9.26 4.53
CA THR A 45 12.44 9.38 5.47
C THR A 45 12.25 8.37 6.61
N PRO A 46 13.31 8.03 7.37
CA PRO A 46 13.19 7.17 8.55
C PRO A 46 12.10 7.65 9.53
N GLU A 47 12.02 8.96 9.76
CA GLU A 47 11.05 9.60 10.65
C GLU A 47 9.64 9.50 10.08
N ALA A 48 9.47 9.73 8.78
CA ALA A 48 8.17 9.60 8.12
C ALA A 48 7.66 8.15 8.15
N CYS A 49 8.55 7.17 7.95
CA CYS A 49 8.23 5.75 8.03
C CYS A 49 7.82 5.36 9.46
N ARG A 50 8.56 5.85 10.46
CA ARG A 50 8.24 5.62 11.87
C ARG A 50 6.90 6.20 12.26
N ALA A 51 6.67 7.49 11.97
CA ALA A 51 5.40 8.16 12.27
C ALA A 51 4.23 7.43 11.59
N ARG A 52 4.41 6.98 10.35
CA ARG A 52 3.37 6.23 9.66
C ARG A 52 3.13 4.84 10.26
N TYR A 53 4.17 4.19 10.75
CA TYR A 53 4.03 2.91 11.43
C TYR A 53 3.26 3.07 12.75
N GLU A 54 3.53 4.13 13.52
CA GLU A 54 2.78 4.44 14.74
C GLU A 54 1.28 4.68 14.43
N ASP A 55 0.94 5.39 13.35
CA ASP A 55 -0.45 5.52 12.87
C ASP A 55 -1.08 4.14 12.56
N LEU A 56 -0.33 3.24 11.92
CA LEU A 56 -0.80 1.90 11.57
C LEU A 56 -1.03 1.07 12.84
N GLN A 57 -0.13 1.15 13.81
CA GLN A 57 -0.28 0.46 15.09
C GLN A 57 -1.56 0.92 15.81
N GLN A 58 -1.84 2.23 15.81
CA GLN A 58 -3.07 2.76 16.39
C GLN A 58 -4.31 2.26 15.63
N ARG A 59 -4.29 2.29 14.29
CA ARG A 59 -5.42 1.84 13.45
C ARG A 59 -5.76 0.37 13.65
N TYR A 60 -4.74 -0.46 13.87
CA TYR A 60 -4.88 -1.90 14.07
C TYR A 60 -4.66 -2.32 15.53
N THR A 61 -4.90 -1.42 16.49
CA THR A 61 -4.74 -1.70 17.92
C THR A 61 -5.54 -2.95 18.29
N GLY A 62 -4.91 -3.91 18.97
CA GLY A 62 -5.54 -5.17 19.37
C GLY A 62 -5.60 -6.24 18.25
N CYS A 63 -5.17 -5.92 17.03
CA CYS A 63 -5.04 -6.92 15.97
C CYS A 63 -3.66 -7.59 16.00
N LYS A 64 -3.63 -8.83 16.51
CA LYS A 64 -2.40 -9.64 16.55
C LYS A 64 -1.79 -9.87 15.15
N TYR A 65 -2.62 -9.82 14.11
CA TYR A 65 -2.26 -10.07 12.72
C TYR A 65 -2.47 -8.84 11.82
N TRP A 66 -2.20 -7.64 12.35
CA TRP A 66 -2.42 -6.37 11.65
C TRP A 66 -1.84 -6.32 10.22
N TYR A 67 -0.70 -6.98 9.98
CA TYR A 67 -0.09 -7.03 8.65
C TYR A 67 -0.88 -7.90 7.66
N ASN A 68 -1.51 -8.98 8.13
CA ASN A 68 -2.39 -9.79 7.29
C ASN A 68 -3.64 -8.99 6.91
N GLU A 69 -4.24 -8.26 7.86
CA GLU A 69 -5.38 -7.37 7.57
C GLU A 69 -5.03 -6.31 6.52
N LEU A 70 -3.81 -5.76 6.60
CA LEU A 70 -3.33 -4.80 5.63
C LEU A 70 -3.19 -5.42 4.23
N ARG A 71 -2.66 -6.64 4.14
CA ARG A 71 -2.55 -7.42 2.89
C ARG A 71 -3.93 -7.72 2.31
N ASP A 72 -4.86 -8.19 3.15
CA ASP A 72 -6.19 -8.58 2.72
C ASP A 72 -6.97 -7.37 2.20
N ARG A 73 -6.82 -6.21 2.84
CA ARG A 73 -7.37 -4.94 2.34
C ARG A 73 -6.81 -4.59 0.96
N ARG A 74 -5.49 -4.68 0.74
CA ARG A 74 -4.89 -4.38 -0.56
C ARG A 74 -5.38 -5.36 -1.64
N VAL A 75 -5.52 -6.63 -1.30
CA VAL A 75 -6.08 -7.65 -2.22
C VAL A 75 -7.54 -7.33 -2.57
N ALA A 76 -8.35 -6.93 -1.60
CA ALA A 76 -9.75 -6.56 -1.85
C ALA A 76 -9.88 -5.32 -2.76
N GLU A 77 -9.01 -4.33 -2.60
CA GLU A 77 -8.93 -3.17 -3.50
C GLU A 77 -8.57 -3.58 -4.93
N LEU A 78 -7.52 -4.39 -5.08
CA LEU A 78 -7.08 -4.89 -6.39
C LEU A 78 -8.16 -5.73 -7.07
N LYS A 79 -8.86 -6.60 -6.33
CA LYS A 79 -9.99 -7.39 -6.86
C LYS A 79 -11.12 -6.50 -7.36
N ARG A 80 -11.47 -5.44 -6.62
CA ARG A 80 -12.50 -4.49 -7.04
C ARG A 80 -12.09 -3.68 -8.27
N GLU A 81 -10.82 -3.27 -8.35
CA GLU A 81 -10.27 -2.59 -9.52
C GLU A 81 -10.27 -3.50 -10.76
N LEU A 82 -9.93 -4.78 -10.58
CA LEU A 82 -9.97 -5.79 -11.63
C LEU A 82 -11.39 -5.99 -12.18
N GLU A 83 -12.37 -6.27 -11.32
CA GLU A 83 -13.78 -6.46 -11.71
C GLU A 83 -14.29 -5.29 -12.56
N LYS A 84 -14.03 -4.07 -12.10
CA LYS A 84 -14.43 -2.85 -12.82
C LYS A 84 -13.75 -2.73 -14.19
N SER A 85 -12.50 -3.16 -14.30
CA SER A 85 -11.78 -3.15 -15.59
C SER A 85 -12.31 -4.23 -16.53
N GLU A 86 -12.72 -5.39 -16.03
CA GLU A 86 -13.34 -6.47 -16.80
C GLU A 86 -14.70 -6.02 -17.38
N GLU A 87 -15.53 -5.31 -16.59
CA GLU A 87 -16.77 -4.67 -17.08
C GLU A 87 -16.50 -3.69 -18.23
N THR A 88 -15.39 -2.96 -18.17
CA THR A 88 -15.02 -1.94 -19.17
C THR A 88 -14.44 -2.57 -20.44
N ILE A 89 -13.66 -3.65 -20.30
CA ILE A 89 -13.07 -4.38 -21.43
C ILE A 89 -14.15 -5.18 -22.18
N GLY A 90 -15.08 -5.81 -21.46
CA GLY A 90 -16.23 -6.52 -22.05
C GLY A 90 -17.12 -5.64 -22.92
N PHE A 91 -17.17 -4.33 -22.66
CA PHE A 91 -17.91 -3.37 -23.47
C PHE A 91 -17.26 -3.11 -24.86
N THR A 92 -15.93 -3.21 -24.96
CA THR A 92 -15.20 -2.98 -26.22
C THR A 92 -15.17 -4.19 -27.16
N GLY A 93 -15.56 -5.38 -26.70
CA GLY A 93 -15.67 -6.59 -27.53
C GLY A 93 -16.99 -6.72 -28.30
N SER A 94 -17.91 -5.75 -28.15
CA SER A 94 -19.24 -5.74 -28.77
C SER A 94 -19.35 -4.77 -29.96
N PHE A 95 -18.27 -4.54 -30.72
CA PHE A 95 -18.45 -4.00 -32.06
C PHE A 95 -18.81 -5.15 -33.00
N SER A 96 -20.11 -5.22 -33.32
CA SER A 96 -20.72 -6.15 -34.26
C SER A 96 -19.83 -6.41 -35.48
N ALA A 97 -19.75 -7.69 -35.85
CA ALA A 97 -19.60 -8.07 -37.23
C ALA A 97 -20.71 -7.36 -38.04
N VAL A 98 -20.30 -6.41 -38.87
CA VAL A 98 -21.06 -5.90 -40.02
C VAL A 98 -20.37 -6.38 -41.28
#